data_AF-E1YBK0-F1
#
_entry.id   AF-E1YBK0-F1
#
_cell.length_a   1.000
_cell.length_b   1.000
_cell.length_c   1.000
_cell.angle_alpha   90.00
_cell.angle_beta   90.00
_cell.angle_gamma   90.00
#
_symmetry.space_group_name_H-M   'P 1'
#
loop_
_entity.id
_entity.type
_entity.pdbx_description
1 polymer ?
#
loop_
_entity_poly.entity_id
_entity_poly.type
_entity_poly.pdbx_seq_one_letter_code
_entity_poly.pdbx_strand_id
1 'polypeptide(L)'
;MTDRDDTYKEVIKTVGPDIHFIITGHTHLERAIDIGGGRFYFNCGTWIRLLSFTENMLKNEDSFNPVFNLLKNCTMDDIDKASFSDAPFVLDQNSAVCISAENGKVTGRLVHIVKDGDSVAQKTIKQFQR
;
A
#
# COMPACT_ATOMS: atom_id res chain seq x y z
N MET A 1 0.63 3.64 13.83
CA MET A 1 0.71 4.78 12.88
C MET A 1 -0.70 5.20 12.52
N THR A 2 -0.98 6.49 12.42
CA THR A 2 -2.27 7.00 11.94
C THR A 2 -2.24 7.08 10.42
N ASP A 3 -3.35 6.81 9.74
CA ASP A 3 -3.44 6.88 8.28
C ASP A 3 -3.24 8.30 7.71
N ARG A 4 -3.27 9.31 8.59
CA ARG A 4 -3.08 10.73 8.31
C ARG A 4 -1.67 11.17 8.68
N ASP A 5 -0.68 10.63 7.98
CA ASP A 5 0.73 10.96 8.11
C ASP A 5 1.07 12.36 7.55
N ASP A 6 2.34 12.74 7.61
CA ASP A 6 2.78 14.07 7.18
C ASP A 6 2.67 14.25 5.66
N THR A 7 2.87 13.19 4.88
CA THR A 7 2.63 13.20 3.43
C THR A 7 1.18 13.54 3.12
N TYR A 8 0.24 12.88 3.80
CA TYR A 8 -1.18 13.23 3.72
C TYR A 8 -1.39 14.72 4.04
N LYS A 9 -0.93 15.18 5.22
CA LYS A 9 -1.18 16.56 5.68
C LYS A 9 -0.65 17.60 4.70
N GLU A 10 0.53 17.39 4.14
CA GLU A 10 1.16 18.31 3.19
C GLU A 10 0.40 18.35 1.86
N VAL A 11 -0.01 17.19 1.34
CA VAL A 11 -0.78 17.11 0.09
C VAL A 11 -2.15 17.79 0.24
N ILE A 12 -2.88 17.54 1.33
CA ILE A 12 -4.24 18.11 1.45
C ILE A 12 -4.18 19.64 1.55
N LYS A 13 -3.12 20.21 2.13
CA LYS A 13 -2.93 21.67 2.22
C LYS A 13 -2.72 22.34 0.87
N THR A 14 -2.19 21.64 -0.13
CA THR A 14 -1.87 22.21 -1.45
C THR A 14 -3.00 22.03 -2.46
N VAL A 15 -3.92 21.10 -2.20
CA VAL A 15 -5.01 20.78 -3.12
C VAL A 15 -6.28 21.58 -2.81
N GLY A 16 -6.74 22.34 -3.81
CA GLY A 16 -7.94 23.16 -3.71
C GLY A 16 -9.22 22.40 -3.36
N PRO A 17 -10.22 23.08 -2.76
CA PRO A 17 -11.42 22.44 -2.22
C PRO A 17 -12.33 21.80 -3.28
N ASP A 18 -12.25 22.24 -4.53
CA ASP A 18 -13.07 21.72 -5.64
C ASP A 18 -12.61 20.34 -6.16
N ILE A 19 -11.47 19.85 -5.67
CA ILE A 19 -10.94 18.54 -6.03
C ILE A 19 -11.52 17.47 -5.10
N HIS A 20 -12.34 16.58 -5.67
CA HIS A 20 -13.05 15.53 -4.95
C HIS A 20 -12.21 14.26 -4.74
N PHE A 21 -11.32 13.92 -5.67
CA PHE A 21 -10.47 12.74 -5.57
C PHE A 21 -9.00 13.15 -5.68
N ILE A 22 -8.25 12.93 -4.61
CA ILE A 22 -6.81 13.17 -4.55
C ILE A 22 -6.12 11.82 -4.53
N ILE A 23 -5.23 11.56 -5.48
CA ILE A 23 -4.53 10.28 -5.61
C ILE A 23 -3.04 10.54 -5.57
N THR A 24 -2.36 9.89 -4.64
CA THR A 24 -0.91 9.93 -4.48
C THR A 24 -0.32 8.52 -4.61
N GLY A 25 1.00 8.44 -4.67
CA GLY A 25 1.75 7.20 -4.73
C GLY A 25 3.15 7.39 -4.17
N HIS A 26 4.12 6.63 -4.69
CA HIS A 26 5.56 6.69 -4.37
C HIS A 26 5.97 6.24 -2.96
N THR A 27 5.17 6.49 -1.92
CA THR A 27 5.54 6.12 -0.55
C THR A 27 5.33 4.64 -0.21
N HIS A 28 4.73 3.87 -1.12
CA HIS A 28 4.36 2.46 -0.93
C HIS A 28 3.29 2.21 0.14
N LEU A 29 2.72 3.27 0.72
CA LEU A 29 1.70 3.19 1.76
C LEU A 29 0.31 3.24 1.15
N GLU A 30 -0.47 2.17 1.23
CA GLU A 30 -1.85 2.25 0.75
C GLU A 30 -2.74 3.03 1.73
N ARG A 31 -3.54 3.97 1.23
CA ARG A 31 -4.45 4.78 2.04
C ARG A 31 -5.75 5.02 1.29
N ALA A 32 -6.86 5.03 1.99
CA ALA A 32 -8.15 5.44 1.48
C ALA A 32 -8.92 6.18 2.58
N ILE A 33 -8.96 7.51 2.50
CA ILE A 33 -9.37 8.39 3.59
C ILE A 33 -10.49 9.32 3.10
N ASP A 34 -11.60 9.33 3.83
CA ASP A 34 -12.60 10.38 3.73
C ASP A 34 -12.07 11.62 4.49
N ILE A 35 -11.87 12.72 3.76
CA ILE A 35 -11.35 13.98 4.30
C ILE A 35 -12.46 14.99 4.58
N GLY A 36 -13.73 14.60 4.37
CA GLY A 36 -14.90 15.45 4.54
C GLY A 36 -15.24 16.28 3.29
N GLY A 37 -16.46 16.83 3.26
CA GLY A 37 -16.92 17.69 2.17
C GLY A 37 -17.07 16.98 0.81
N GLY A 38 -17.25 15.65 0.80
CA GLY A 38 -17.32 14.87 -0.45
C GLY A 38 -15.97 14.72 -1.14
N ARG A 39 -14.87 14.87 -0.39
CA ARG A 39 -13.50 14.74 -0.89
C ARG A 39 -12.83 13.50 -0.29
N PHE A 40 -12.00 12.85 -1.09
CA PHE A 40 -11.40 11.57 -0.77
C PHE A 40 -9.93 11.58 -1.15
N TYR A 41 -9.09 11.12 -0.23
CA TYR A 41 -7.67 10.94 -0.44
C TYR A 41 -7.33 9.47 -0.58
N PHE A 42 -6.58 9.14 -1.62
CA PHE A 42 -5.99 7.84 -1.84
C PHE A 42 -4.48 7.95 -1.91
N ASN A 43 -3.79 6.98 -1.33
CA ASN A 43 -2.42 6.66 -1.71
C ASN A 43 -2.44 5.24 -2.29
N CYS A 44 -1.91 5.08 -3.50
CA CYS A 44 -2.03 3.85 -4.27
C CYS A 44 -1.21 2.70 -3.70
N GLY A 45 -0.33 2.92 -2.72
CA GLY A 45 0.50 1.88 -2.15
C GLY A 45 1.61 1.44 -3.11
N THR A 46 1.74 0.14 -3.33
CA THR A 46 2.84 -0.49 -4.05
C THR A 46 2.36 -1.43 -5.15
N TRP A 47 3.22 -1.69 -6.12
CA TRP A 47 3.06 -2.64 -7.23
C TRP A 47 4.25 -3.62 -7.29
N ILE A 48 5.07 -3.60 -6.24
CA ILE A 48 6.26 -4.41 -6.07
C ILE A 48 6.23 -5.04 -4.67
N ARG A 49 6.96 -6.15 -4.53
CA ARG A 49 7.23 -6.80 -3.24
C ARG A 49 7.90 -5.82 -2.27
N LEU A 50 7.43 -5.82 -1.02
CA LEU A 50 8.04 -5.06 0.07
C LEU A 50 8.61 -6.00 1.13
N LEU A 51 9.75 -5.60 1.71
CA LEU A 51 10.32 -6.30 2.86
C LEU A 51 9.77 -5.71 4.16
N SER A 52 9.14 -6.56 4.97
CA SER A 52 8.47 -6.18 6.21
C SER A 52 9.44 -6.18 7.39
N PHE A 53 10.37 -5.23 7.42
CA PHE A 53 11.28 -5.06 8.56
C PHE A 53 10.52 -4.65 9.82
N THR A 54 10.79 -5.34 10.92
CA THR A 54 10.25 -5.01 12.25
C THR A 54 11.32 -4.32 13.09
N GLU A 55 10.90 -3.55 14.09
CA GLU A 55 11.83 -2.92 15.04
C GLU A 55 12.72 -3.95 15.74
N ASN A 56 12.20 -5.14 16.03
CA ASN A 56 12.95 -6.23 16.64
C ASN A 56 14.09 -6.71 15.74
N MET A 57 13.86 -6.86 14.43
CA MET A 57 14.91 -7.23 13.48
C MET A 57 16.03 -6.17 13.41
N LEU A 58 15.66 -4.90 13.54
CA LEU A 58 16.57 -3.77 13.38
C LEU A 58 17.27 -3.35 14.69
N LYS A 59 16.97 -4.04 15.80
CA LYS A 59 17.36 -3.61 17.15
C LYS A 59 18.88 -3.56 17.36
N ASN A 60 19.61 -4.56 16.87
CA ASN A 60 21.06 -4.68 16.97
C ASN A 60 21.58 -5.68 15.93
N GLU A 61 22.91 -5.80 15.85
CA GLU A 61 23.59 -6.68 14.90
C GLU A 61 23.13 -8.15 15.01
N ASP A 62 23.05 -8.69 16.23
CA ASP A 62 22.61 -10.07 16.46
C ASP A 62 21.19 -10.34 15.94
N SER A 63 20.28 -9.39 16.16
CA SER A 63 18.88 -9.49 15.71
C SER A 63 18.75 -9.34 14.19
N PHE A 64 19.64 -8.56 13.58
CA PHE A 64 19.65 -8.29 12.14
C PHE A 64 20.40 -9.35 11.32
N ASN A 65 21.40 -10.01 11.92
CA ASN A 65 22.27 -10.97 11.22
C ASN A 65 21.52 -12.07 10.45
N PRO A 66 20.43 -12.68 10.96
CA PRO A 66 19.64 -13.62 10.18
C PRO A 66 19.05 -13.01 8.90
N VAL A 67 18.54 -11.77 8.99
CA VAL A 67 17.97 -11.04 7.84
C VAL A 67 19.08 -10.68 6.85
N PHE A 68 20.22 -10.20 7.35
CA PHE A 68 21.38 -9.88 6.50
C PHE A 68 21.89 -11.09 5.73
N ASN A 69 22.01 -12.24 6.38
CA ASN A 69 22.49 -13.47 5.74
C ASN A 69 21.52 -13.98 4.67
N LEU A 70 20.21 -13.88 4.92
CA LEU A 70 19.17 -14.16 3.92
C LEU A 70 19.35 -13.27 2.68
N LEU A 71 19.48 -11.95 2.88
CA LEU A 71 19.61 -11.00 1.77
C LEU A 71 20.94 -11.12 1.00
N LYS A 72 22.02 -11.52 1.68
CA LYS A 72 23.36 -11.58 1.09
C LYS A 72 23.64 -12.89 0.35
N ASN A 73 23.18 -14.02 0.89
CA ASN A 73 23.68 -15.33 0.49
C ASN A 73 22.61 -16.23 -0.16
N CYS A 74 21.34 -15.84 -0.15
CA CYS A 74 20.24 -16.67 -0.64
C CYS A 74 19.66 -16.17 -1.96
N THR A 75 18.69 -16.92 -2.48
CA THR A 75 17.99 -16.62 -3.73
C THR A 75 16.73 -15.79 -3.48
N MET A 76 16.11 -15.30 -4.56
CA MET A 76 14.81 -14.62 -4.46
C MET A 76 13.72 -15.55 -3.90
N ASP A 77 13.74 -16.83 -4.29
CA ASP A 77 12.82 -17.85 -3.81
C ASP A 77 12.94 -18.07 -2.30
N ASP A 78 14.16 -17.97 -1.76
CA ASP A 78 14.40 -18.08 -0.31
C ASP A 78 13.85 -16.85 0.41
N ILE A 79 14.01 -15.65 -0.15
CA ILE A 79 13.46 -14.40 0.40
C ILE A 79 11.92 -14.45 0.40
N ASP A 80 11.31 -14.93 -0.69
CA ASP A 80 9.84 -15.02 -0.81
C ASP A 80 9.23 -16.03 0.18
N LYS A 81 9.97 -17.07 0.58
CA LYS A 81 9.53 -18.08 1.55
C LYS A 81 9.92 -17.74 2.99
N ALA A 82 10.78 -16.75 3.21
CA ALA A 82 11.27 -16.42 4.53
C ALA A 82 10.14 -15.90 5.43
N SER A 83 10.18 -16.30 6.69
CA SER A 83 9.29 -15.81 7.73
C SER A 83 10.07 -15.49 9.00
N PHE A 84 9.60 -14.49 9.73
CA PHE A 84 10.15 -14.06 11.01
C PHE A 84 9.00 -13.82 11.98
N SER A 85 9.08 -14.40 13.18
CA SER A 85 8.00 -14.30 14.19
C SER A 85 6.63 -14.70 13.62
N ASP A 86 6.59 -15.81 12.86
CA ASP A 86 5.40 -16.37 12.21
C ASP A 86 4.73 -15.48 11.15
N ALA A 87 5.37 -14.38 10.75
CA ALA A 87 4.92 -13.52 9.67
C ALA A 87 5.82 -13.67 8.43
N PRO A 88 5.25 -13.68 7.21
CA PRO A 88 6.04 -13.62 5.98
C PRO A 88 6.93 -12.37 5.95
N PHE A 89 8.17 -12.55 5.52
CA PHE A 89 9.09 -11.42 5.39
C PHE A 89 8.73 -10.53 4.21
N VAL A 90 8.24 -11.13 3.14
CA VAL A 90 7.77 -10.42 1.95
C VAL A 90 6.28 -10.12 2.07
N LEU A 91 5.93 -8.84 1.93
CA LEU A 91 4.57 -8.41 1.62
C LEU A 91 4.44 -8.31 0.10
N ASP A 92 3.80 -9.31 -0.50
CA ASP A 92 3.44 -9.30 -1.92
C ASP A 92 2.04 -8.70 -2.08
N GLN A 93 2.00 -7.39 -2.28
CA GLN A 93 0.76 -6.64 -2.42
C GLN A 93 0.85 -5.75 -3.65
N ASN A 94 -0.11 -5.93 -4.56
CA ASN A 94 -0.26 -5.09 -5.75
C ASN A 94 -1.51 -4.25 -5.56
N SER A 95 -1.36 -2.98 -5.24
CA SER A 95 -2.47 -2.07 -5.01
C SER A 95 -2.61 -1.07 -6.16
N ALA A 96 -3.86 -0.71 -6.46
CA ALA A 96 -4.20 0.27 -7.48
C ALA A 96 -5.35 1.15 -7.00
N VAL A 97 -5.44 2.36 -7.57
CA VAL A 97 -6.60 3.23 -7.39
C VAL A 97 -7.34 3.34 -8.72
N CYS A 98 -8.63 3.07 -8.71
CA CYS A 98 -9.49 3.15 -9.87
C CYS A 98 -10.53 4.25 -9.67
N ILE A 99 -10.60 5.19 -10.61
CA ILE A 99 -11.69 6.17 -10.68
C ILE A 99 -12.57 5.81 -11.88
N SER A 100 -13.87 5.65 -11.64
CA SER A 100 -14.85 5.37 -12.70
C SER A 100 -16.07 6.27 -12.56
N ALA A 101 -16.69 6.63 -13.69
CA ALA A 101 -17.93 7.38 -13.72
C ALA A 101 -19.04 6.55 -14.36
N GLU A 102 -20.10 6.26 -13.61
CA GLU A 102 -21.24 5.45 -14.06
C GLU A 102 -22.53 6.06 -13.51
N ASN A 103 -23.57 6.16 -14.35
CA ASN A 103 -24.91 6.66 -13.97
C ASN A 103 -24.87 8.02 -13.22
N GLY A 104 -23.99 8.93 -13.67
CA GLY A 104 -23.85 10.27 -13.08
C GLY A 104 -23.16 10.30 -11.71
N LYS A 105 -22.59 9.19 -11.26
CA LYS A 105 -21.83 9.07 -10.01
C LYS A 105 -20.37 8.78 -10.31
N VAL A 106 -19.47 9.38 -9.54
CA VAL A 106 -18.03 9.10 -9.65
C VAL A 106 -17.62 8.27 -8.45
N THR A 107 -17.03 7.10 -8.71
CA THR A 107 -16.56 6.18 -7.67
C THR A 107 -15.04 6.09 -7.72
N GLY A 108 -14.41 6.30 -6.57
CA GLY A 108 -13.00 6.00 -6.35
C GLY A 108 -12.85 4.72 -5.53
N ARG A 109 -11.99 3.80 -5.97
CA ARG A 109 -11.72 2.53 -5.31
C ARG A 109 -10.23 2.34 -5.10
N LEU A 110 -9.83 1.97 -3.88
CA LEU A 110 -8.56 1.31 -3.63
C LEU A 110 -8.78 -0.19 -3.79
N VAL A 111 -7.99 -0.84 -4.63
CA VAL A 111 -8.10 -2.26 -4.95
C VAL A 111 -6.77 -2.97 -4.78
N HIS A 112 -6.80 -4.25 -4.47
CA HIS A 112 -5.68 -5.17 -4.66
C HIS A 112 -5.87 -5.95 -5.96
N ILE A 113 -4.81 -6.01 -6.75
CA ILE A 113 -4.72 -6.80 -7.96
C ILE A 113 -4.22 -8.20 -7.56
N VAL A 114 -5.08 -9.19 -7.73
CA VAL A 114 -4.78 -10.58 -7.39
C VAL A 114 -4.73 -11.42 -8.67
N LYS A 115 -3.73 -12.28 -8.76
CA LYS A 115 -3.63 -13.28 -9.83
C LYS A 115 -4.34 -14.55 -9.37
N ASP A 116 -5.26 -15.05 -10.18
CA ASP A 116 -5.95 -16.32 -9.97
C ASP A 116 -5.78 -17.19 -11.22
N GLY A 117 -4.80 -18.11 -11.17
CA GLY A 117 -4.34 -18.85 -12.33
C GLY A 117 -3.82 -17.91 -13.43
N ASP A 118 -4.43 -17.98 -14.62
CA ASP A 118 -4.11 -17.09 -15.75
C ASP A 118 -4.93 -15.80 -15.78
N SER A 119 -5.83 -15.60 -14.80
CA SER A 119 -6.68 -14.42 -14.72
C SER A 119 -6.14 -13.38 -13.74
N VAL A 120 -6.43 -12.11 -14.01
CA VAL A 120 -6.14 -10.98 -13.12
C VAL A 120 -7.46 -10.40 -12.65
N ALA A 121 -7.67 -10.38 -11.33
CA ALA A 121 -8.87 -9.86 -10.70
C ALA A 121 -8.55 -8.68 -9.78
N GLN A 122 -9.57 -7.85 -9.55
CA GLN A 122 -9.49 -6.71 -8.63
C GLN A 122 -10.33 -7.01 -7.39
N LYS A 123 -9.69 -6.99 -6.22
CA LYS A 123 -10.37 -7.06 -4.92
C LYS A 123 -10.49 -5.65 -4.35
N THR A 124 -11.71 -5.16 -4.18
CA THR A 124 -11.91 -3.82 -3.58
C THR A 124 -11.59 -3.84 -2.10
N ILE A 125 -10.74 -2.92 -1.67
CA ILE A 125 -10.33 -2.71 -0.27
C ILE A 125 -11.17 -1.60 0.35
N LYS A 126 -11.32 -0.48 -0.36
CA LYS A 126 -12.14 0.65 0.06
C LYS A 126 -12.71 1.37 -1.15
N GLN A 127 -13.92 1.91 -1.00
CA GLN A 127 -14.56 2.72 -2.03
C GLN A 127 -15.22 3.96 -1.44
N PHE A 128 -15.24 5.03 -2.24
CA PHE A 128 -15.97 6.26 -1.98
C PHE A 128 -16.71 6.72 -3.23
N GLN A 129 -17.78 7.47 -3.04
CA GLN A 129 -18.63 7.93 -4.14
C GLN A 129 -18.93 9.42 -3.99
N ARG A 130 -18.91 10.13 -5.12
CA ARG A 130 -19.32 11.53 -5.26
C ARG A 130 -20.56 11.68 -6.13
#